data_AF-A0A545UUW7-F1
#
_entry.id   AF-A0A545UUW7-F1
#
_cell.length_a   1.000
_cell.length_b   1.000
_cell.length_c   1.000
_cell.angle_alpha   90.00
_cell.angle_beta   90.00
_cell.angle_gamma   90.00
#
_symmetry.space_group_name_H-M   'P 1'
#
loop_
_entity.id
_entity.type
_entity.pdbx_description
1 polymer ?
#
loop_
_entity_poly.entity_id
_entity_poly.type
_entity_poly.pdbx_seq_one_letter_code
_entity_poly.pdbx_strand_id
1 'polypeptide(L)'
;MPPRCCSKPFASRVLQEALDRDTKQTFLKAVAHYSTPAQARIYCPNSKCGEFINPRQVIDHKHPFDVTCQQCLTRACRACKGGSHAIGSDCPDDWELEAVKKMGQNTSWKRCYSCRSLVSLAQPNDHMICRCKEELCPICGGIWDATTGCPNLCGDAAELEKRRSGLSSLLAQDQDEAAKQAAARKEAAKREAEQRSQQSPEVRDLVGKQTLELSRFCAYSARTRSSMQTRHATQKLALLERHVEEEDGMRDRHGQATGALEDRQIAAEMELRATLEQTARSVNLRLKHMEAYCQGRPGSGSSTVSLSGVVVAAAAATIPPPPPPGSAGDDNTAGRVVTERNLRELGQQYTLRDGMERQHQAKINVMRDRQARRMEELLDRQDAEAEALVARQRDEARAHAARCAAEDEAAADALRALQIRLNARWSLQLDVLCKEREAAEGVKYGAVPTPAWPQEQFVLE
;
A
#
# COMPACT_ATOMS: atom_id res chain seq x y z
N MET A 1 -91.85 22.70 2.61
CA MET A 1 -92.19 23.08 4.00
C MET A 1 -93.70 22.91 4.18
N PRO A 2 -94.23 22.42 5.32
CA PRO A 2 -95.66 22.24 5.50
C PRO A 2 -96.41 23.59 5.41
N PRO A 3 -97.55 23.68 4.71
CA PRO A 3 -98.31 24.92 4.57
C PRO A 3 -98.76 25.45 5.94
N ARG A 4 -98.63 26.76 6.13
CA ARG A 4 -99.05 27.50 7.32
C ARG A 4 -99.79 28.75 6.89
N CYS A 5 -100.88 29.10 7.58
CA CYS A 5 -101.55 30.40 7.42
C CYS A 5 -101.15 31.27 8.63
N CYS A 6 -100.59 32.46 8.38
CA CYS A 6 -100.21 33.40 9.44
C CYS A 6 -99.34 32.76 10.54
N SER A 7 -98.40 31.89 10.16
CA SER A 7 -97.48 31.13 11.06
C SER A 7 -98.12 30.07 11.96
N LYS A 8 -99.45 29.89 11.93
CA LYS A 8 -100.16 28.84 12.68
C LYS A 8 -100.29 27.56 11.86
N PRO A 9 -100.10 26.37 12.47
CA PRO A 9 -100.36 25.10 11.79
C PRO A 9 -101.87 24.89 11.62
N PHE A 10 -102.28 24.26 10.51
CA PHE A 10 -103.67 23.87 10.30
C PHE A 10 -104.08 22.75 11.27
N ALA A 11 -105.35 22.76 11.70
CA ALA A 11 -105.89 21.71 12.54
C ALA A 11 -105.89 20.35 11.80
N SER A 12 -105.47 19.28 12.49
CA SER A 12 -105.26 17.97 11.87
C SER A 12 -106.52 17.40 11.19
N ARG A 13 -107.72 17.70 11.69
CA ARG A 13 -108.99 17.27 11.08
C ARG A 13 -109.19 17.86 9.67
N VAL A 14 -108.92 19.15 9.49
CA VAL A 14 -109.09 19.85 8.20
C VAL A 14 -108.14 19.27 7.13
N LEU A 15 -106.90 18.94 7.53
CA LEU A 15 -105.93 18.29 6.65
C LEU A 15 -106.28 16.82 6.35
N GLN A 16 -107.01 16.15 7.25
CA GLN A 16 -107.45 14.77 7.05
C GLN A 16 -108.64 14.66 6.09
N GLU A 17 -109.53 15.64 6.05
CA GLU A 17 -110.68 15.64 5.14
C GLU A 17 -110.33 16.15 3.74
N ALA A 18 -109.42 17.13 3.64
CA ALA A 18 -109.12 17.81 2.38
C ALA A 18 -108.02 17.18 1.52
N LEU A 19 -107.22 16.25 2.07
CA LEU A 19 -106.11 15.63 1.35
C LEU A 19 -106.43 14.18 0.99
N ASP A 20 -105.98 13.72 -0.17
CA ASP A 20 -105.96 12.30 -0.51
C ASP A 20 -104.84 11.57 0.24
N ARG A 21 -104.92 10.23 0.28
CA ARG A 21 -103.98 9.38 1.03
C ARG A 21 -102.52 9.63 0.66
N ASP A 22 -102.20 9.77 -0.61
CA ASP A 22 -100.83 9.98 -1.10
C ASP A 22 -100.32 11.39 -0.76
N THR A 23 -101.20 12.38 -0.82
CA THR A 23 -100.92 13.77 -0.44
C THR A 23 -100.71 13.91 1.07
N LYS A 24 -101.45 13.14 1.89
CA LYS A 24 -101.22 13.03 3.34
C LYS A 24 -99.85 12.44 3.65
N GLN A 25 -99.45 11.38 2.95
CA GLN A 25 -98.15 10.75 3.17
C GLN A 25 -97.01 11.72 2.84
N THR A 26 -97.14 12.46 1.75
CA THR A 26 -96.18 13.51 1.35
C THR A 26 -96.14 14.65 2.36
N PHE A 27 -97.30 15.09 2.85
CA PHE A 27 -97.40 16.09 3.91
C PHE A 27 -96.70 15.63 5.21
N LEU A 28 -96.91 14.39 5.65
CA LEU A 28 -96.27 13.83 6.85
C LEU A 28 -94.76 13.68 6.70
N LYS A 29 -94.28 13.25 5.52
CA LYS A 29 -92.84 13.23 5.19
C LYS A 29 -92.24 14.63 5.27
N ALA A 30 -92.92 15.64 4.72
CA ALA A 30 -92.49 17.02 4.82
C ALA A 30 -92.49 17.51 6.28
N VAL A 31 -93.53 17.22 7.07
CA VAL A 31 -93.54 17.59 8.49
C VAL A 31 -92.36 16.98 9.24
N ALA A 32 -92.03 15.70 9.02
CA ALA A 32 -90.88 15.04 9.63
C ALA A 32 -89.54 15.67 9.20
N HIS A 33 -89.38 15.98 7.92
CA HIS A 33 -88.17 16.63 7.37
C HIS A 33 -87.93 18.02 7.97
N TYR A 34 -88.96 18.87 7.96
CA TYR A 34 -88.84 20.26 8.40
C TYR A 34 -88.92 20.43 9.93
N SER A 35 -89.46 19.46 10.67
CA SER A 35 -89.38 19.43 12.14
C SER A 35 -88.05 18.91 12.67
N THR A 36 -87.26 18.23 11.84
CA THR A 36 -85.90 17.79 12.20
C THR A 36 -84.92 18.95 11.96
N PRO A 37 -84.13 19.36 12.97
CA PRO A 37 -83.09 20.39 12.83
C PRO A 37 -82.11 20.03 11.71
N ALA A 38 -81.61 21.02 10.96
CA ALA A 38 -80.76 20.80 9.79
C ALA A 38 -79.53 19.94 10.11
N GLN A 39 -78.94 20.08 11.31
CA GLN A 39 -77.76 19.29 11.71
C GLN A 39 -78.10 17.81 11.97
N ALA A 40 -79.35 17.48 12.28
CA ALA A 40 -79.81 16.13 12.60
C ALA A 40 -80.48 15.40 11.42
N ARG A 41 -80.59 16.05 10.25
CA ARG A 41 -81.16 15.42 9.05
C ARG A 41 -80.18 14.42 8.45
N ILE A 42 -80.68 13.25 8.09
CA ILE A 42 -79.93 12.17 7.46
C ILE A 42 -80.61 11.87 6.13
N TYR A 43 -79.81 11.80 5.07
CA TYR A 43 -80.29 11.46 3.73
C TYR A 43 -79.73 10.11 3.32
N CYS A 44 -80.45 9.40 2.45
CA CYS A 44 -79.97 8.13 1.94
C CYS A 44 -78.66 8.32 1.16
N PRO A 45 -77.60 7.57 1.48
CA PRO A 45 -76.29 7.68 0.81
C PRO A 45 -76.31 7.10 -0.61
N ASN A 46 -77.34 6.34 -0.97
CA ASN A 46 -77.52 5.89 -2.34
C ASN A 46 -77.87 7.10 -3.23
N SER A 47 -76.97 7.40 -4.17
CA SER A 47 -77.08 8.53 -5.10
C SER A 47 -78.37 8.52 -5.94
N LYS A 48 -78.98 7.35 -6.14
CA LYS A 48 -80.26 7.21 -6.87
C LYS A 48 -81.49 7.46 -6.00
N CYS A 49 -81.38 7.37 -4.67
CA CYS A 49 -82.51 7.50 -3.76
C CYS A 49 -82.55 8.88 -3.09
N GLY A 50 -81.48 9.29 -2.40
CA GLY A 50 -81.38 10.60 -1.74
C GLY A 50 -82.48 10.96 -0.72
N GLU A 51 -83.43 10.05 -0.44
CA GLU A 51 -84.61 10.32 0.39
C GLU A 51 -84.21 10.63 1.84
N PHE A 52 -84.95 11.53 2.48
CA PHE A 52 -84.80 11.82 3.90
C PHE A 52 -85.17 10.62 4.77
N ILE A 53 -84.24 10.20 5.64
CA ILE A 53 -84.47 9.14 6.61
C ILE A 53 -84.91 9.79 7.92
N ASN A 54 -86.12 9.46 8.39
CA ASN A 54 -86.65 10.00 9.63
C ASN A 54 -85.87 9.43 10.84
N PRO A 55 -85.18 10.26 11.65
CA PRO A 55 -84.36 9.80 12.77
C PRO A 55 -85.14 9.14 13.91
N ARG A 56 -86.48 9.28 13.93
CA ARG A 56 -87.37 8.68 14.94
C ARG A 56 -87.81 7.25 14.61
N GLN A 57 -87.26 6.64 13.54
CA GLN A 57 -87.53 5.24 13.23
C GLN A 57 -86.97 4.31 14.32
N VAL A 58 -87.61 3.15 14.47
CA VAL A 58 -87.26 2.14 15.48
C VAL A 58 -85.78 1.78 15.32
N ILE A 59 -85.03 1.96 16.41
CA ILE A 59 -83.60 1.66 16.47
C ILE A 59 -83.47 0.15 16.59
N ASP A 60 -82.72 -0.47 15.68
CA ASP A 60 -82.31 -1.85 15.87
C ASP A 60 -81.30 -1.90 17.03
N HIS A 61 -81.63 -2.62 18.10
CA HIS A 61 -80.76 -2.74 19.28
C HIS A 61 -79.39 -3.37 18.94
N LYS A 62 -79.31 -4.13 17.84
CA LYS A 62 -78.04 -4.70 17.36
C LYS A 62 -77.18 -3.72 16.57
N HIS A 63 -77.79 -2.63 16.06
CA HIS A 63 -77.11 -1.63 15.23
C HIS A 63 -77.54 -0.20 15.59
N PRO A 64 -77.13 0.33 16.75
CA PRO A 64 -77.68 1.58 17.31
C PRO A 64 -77.42 2.83 16.46
N PHE A 65 -76.42 2.78 15.58
CA PHE A 65 -75.97 3.90 14.75
C PHE A 65 -76.35 3.76 13.28
N ASP A 66 -76.98 2.67 12.87
CA ASP A 66 -77.40 2.48 11.49
C ASP A 66 -78.89 2.77 11.37
N VAL A 67 -79.22 3.63 10.39
CA VAL A 67 -80.61 3.90 10.02
C VAL A 67 -80.86 3.34 8.64
N THR A 68 -81.97 2.62 8.49
CA THR A 68 -82.31 1.96 7.22
C THR A 68 -83.27 2.83 6.42
N CYS A 69 -82.93 3.08 5.16
CA CYS A 69 -83.83 3.76 4.24
C CYS A 69 -85.04 2.88 3.92
N GLN A 70 -86.25 3.36 4.21
CA GLN A 70 -87.48 2.59 3.97
C GLN A 70 -87.88 2.51 2.48
N GLN A 71 -87.18 3.22 1.59
CA GLN A 71 -87.47 3.21 0.15
C GLN A 71 -86.58 2.24 -0.63
N CYS A 72 -85.29 2.17 -0.28
CA CYS A 72 -84.31 1.35 -1.00
C CYS A 72 -83.53 0.39 -0.09
N LEU A 73 -83.88 0.31 1.20
CA LEU A 73 -83.26 -0.55 2.22
C LEU A 73 -81.74 -0.32 2.44
N THR A 74 -81.18 0.75 1.85
CA THR A 74 -79.80 1.14 2.07
C THR A 74 -79.63 1.62 3.51
N ARG A 75 -78.63 1.07 4.20
CA ARG A 75 -78.25 1.47 5.57
C ARG A 75 -77.32 2.67 5.52
N ALA A 76 -77.60 3.66 6.35
CA ALA A 76 -76.79 4.87 6.50
C ALA A 76 -76.30 4.98 7.94
N CYS A 77 -75.09 5.51 8.13
CA CYS A 77 -74.55 5.76 9.45
C CYS A 77 -75.08 7.11 9.98
N ARG A 78 -75.61 7.12 11.21
CA ARG A 78 -76.12 8.32 11.88
C ARG A 78 -75.03 9.35 12.20
N ALA A 79 -73.78 8.89 12.39
CA ALA A 79 -72.65 9.73 12.76
C ALA A 79 -72.07 10.49 11.57
N CYS A 80 -71.53 9.79 10.56
CA CYS A 80 -70.97 10.43 9.35
C CYS A 80 -72.01 10.81 8.29
N LYS A 81 -73.27 10.36 8.44
CA LYS A 81 -74.35 10.51 7.43
C LYS A 81 -74.05 9.85 6.08
N GLY A 82 -73.00 9.04 6.01
CA GLY A 82 -72.61 8.23 4.86
C GLY A 82 -73.20 6.83 4.89
N GLY A 83 -72.69 5.93 4.04
CA GLY A 83 -73.04 4.51 4.04
C GLY A 83 -72.69 3.82 5.36
N SER A 84 -73.45 2.80 5.75
CA SER A 84 -73.11 1.97 6.92
C SER A 84 -71.76 1.29 6.73
N HIS A 85 -70.93 1.29 7.77
CA HIS A 85 -69.63 0.60 7.78
C HIS A 85 -69.78 -0.89 8.13
N ALA A 86 -68.78 -1.70 7.77
CA ALA A 86 -68.79 -3.14 8.08
C ALA A 86 -68.72 -3.38 9.61
N ILE A 87 -69.22 -4.54 10.05
CA ILE A 87 -69.18 -4.94 11.47
C ILE A 87 -67.72 -4.87 11.98
N GLY A 88 -67.47 -4.12 13.05
CA GLY A 88 -66.14 -3.93 13.63
C GLY A 88 -65.29 -2.80 13.02
N SER A 89 -65.77 -2.10 11.99
CA SER A 89 -65.14 -0.87 11.49
C SER A 89 -65.77 0.38 12.12
N ASP A 90 -64.89 1.24 12.63
CA ASP A 90 -65.29 2.49 13.26
C ASP A 90 -65.59 3.58 12.23
N CYS A 91 -66.48 4.51 12.60
CA CYS A 91 -66.81 5.64 11.74
C CYS A 91 -65.62 6.63 11.70
N PRO A 92 -65.18 7.08 10.51
CA PRO A 92 -64.06 8.01 10.40
C PRO A 92 -64.34 9.38 11.02
N ASP A 93 -65.62 9.78 11.13
CA ASP A 93 -66.02 11.08 11.69
C ASP A 93 -66.42 11.01 13.18
N ASP A 94 -66.12 9.91 13.87
CA ASP A 94 -66.36 9.75 15.31
C ASP A 94 -65.28 10.50 16.12
N TRP A 95 -65.52 11.78 16.37
CA TRP A 95 -64.59 12.66 17.10
C TRP A 95 -64.27 12.18 18.53
N GLU A 96 -65.20 11.50 19.20
CA GLU A 96 -64.98 10.91 20.53
C GLU A 96 -63.95 9.77 20.44
N LEU A 97 -64.02 8.96 19.38
CA LEU A 97 -63.03 7.92 19.14
C LEU A 97 -61.65 8.48 18.84
N GLU A 98 -61.58 9.52 18.02
CA GLU A 98 -60.33 10.14 17.61
C GLU A 98 -59.63 10.84 18.79
N ALA A 99 -60.41 11.51 19.64
CA ALA A 99 -59.93 12.09 20.89
C ALA A 99 -59.34 11.04 21.83
N VAL A 100 -59.98 9.87 21.97
CA VAL A 100 -59.48 8.76 22.81
C VAL A 100 -58.25 8.08 22.20
N LYS A 101 -58.20 7.89 20.87
CA LYS A 101 -56.99 7.41 20.17
C LYS A 101 -55.78 8.32 20.40
N LYS A 102 -56.01 9.63 20.51
CA LYS A 102 -54.96 10.62 20.76
C LYS A 102 -54.50 10.66 22.23
N MET A 103 -55.38 10.31 23.18
CA MET A 103 -55.06 10.23 24.62
C MET A 103 -54.42 8.90 25.04
N GLY A 104 -54.73 7.79 24.36
CA GLY A 104 -54.34 6.44 24.79
C GLY A 104 -53.09 5.90 24.11
N GLN A 105 -51.89 6.32 24.53
CA GLN A 105 -50.66 5.62 24.09
C GLN A 105 -50.40 4.32 24.86
N ASN A 106 -50.98 4.11 26.06
CA ASN A 106 -50.59 2.99 26.95
C ASN A 106 -51.77 2.18 27.53
N THR A 107 -52.94 2.18 26.90
CA THR A 107 -54.12 1.45 27.41
C THR A 107 -54.92 0.85 26.26
N SER A 108 -55.11 -0.48 26.27
CA SER A 108 -55.85 -1.24 25.25
C SER A 108 -57.37 -1.05 25.40
N TRP A 109 -57.89 0.03 24.83
CA TRP A 109 -59.34 0.26 24.71
C TRP A 109 -59.86 -0.33 23.40
N LYS A 110 -61.02 -0.98 23.44
CA LYS A 110 -61.78 -1.35 22.23
C LYS A 110 -63.24 -0.93 22.37
N ARG A 111 -63.87 -0.61 21.24
CA ARG A 111 -65.32 -0.40 21.18
C ARG A 111 -66.01 -1.75 21.14
N CYS A 112 -67.00 -1.93 22.01
CA CYS A 112 -67.83 -3.12 21.95
C CYS A 112 -68.69 -3.11 20.68
N TYR A 113 -68.78 -4.24 19.97
CA TYR A 113 -69.59 -4.34 18.74
C TYR A 113 -71.08 -4.08 18.97
N SER A 114 -71.60 -4.35 20.18
CA SER A 114 -73.02 -4.21 20.53
C SER A 114 -73.35 -2.82 21.09
N CYS A 115 -72.69 -2.43 22.19
CA CYS A 115 -72.97 -1.17 22.88
C CYS A 115 -72.18 0.04 22.33
N ARG A 116 -71.10 -0.20 21.56
CA ARG A 116 -70.06 0.77 21.12
C ARG A 116 -69.45 1.66 22.21
N SER A 117 -69.77 1.39 23.48
CA SER A 117 -69.08 1.95 24.63
C SER A 117 -67.61 1.51 24.59
N LEU A 118 -66.73 2.42 24.99
CA LEU A 118 -65.31 2.14 25.12
C LEU A 118 -65.10 1.26 26.34
N VAL A 119 -64.52 0.09 26.10
CA VAL A 119 -64.19 -0.88 27.13
C VAL A 119 -62.67 -0.90 27.26
N SER A 120 -62.15 -0.56 28.44
CA SER A 120 -60.75 -0.78 28.78
C SER A 120 -60.52 -2.24 29.11
N LEU A 121 -59.39 -2.77 28.67
CA LEU A 121 -58.80 -3.92 29.34
C LEU A 121 -58.33 -3.50 30.74
N ALA A 122 -59.02 -3.97 31.78
CA ALA A 122 -58.57 -3.77 33.16
C ALA A 122 -57.54 -4.84 33.59
N GLN A 123 -57.56 -6.02 32.95
CA GLN A 123 -56.69 -7.17 33.25
C GLN A 123 -56.36 -7.94 31.95
N PRO A 124 -55.21 -8.64 31.87
CA PRO A 124 -54.83 -9.46 30.71
C PRO A 124 -55.61 -10.77 30.71
N ASN A 125 -56.90 -10.70 30.42
CA ASN A 125 -57.74 -11.87 30.12
C ASN A 125 -57.86 -12.04 28.59
N ASP A 126 -58.16 -13.26 28.16
CA ASP A 126 -58.32 -13.59 26.73
C ASP A 126 -59.46 -12.83 26.05
N HIS A 127 -60.44 -12.34 26.82
CA HIS A 127 -61.58 -11.55 26.36
C HIS A 127 -61.89 -10.38 27.28
N MET A 128 -62.61 -9.40 26.73
CA MET A 128 -63.04 -8.18 27.40
C MET A 128 -64.56 -8.06 27.37
N ILE A 129 -65.17 -7.64 28.48
CA ILE A 129 -66.63 -7.64 28.68
C ILE A 129 -67.14 -6.18 28.73
N CYS A 130 -68.09 -5.80 27.86
CA CYS A 130 -68.76 -4.48 27.95
C CYS A 130 -69.70 -4.43 29.16
N ARG A 131 -69.99 -3.21 29.63
CA ARG A 131 -71.11 -2.92 30.56
C ARG A 131 -72.47 -3.45 30.07
N CYS A 132 -72.63 -3.67 28.76
CA CYS A 132 -73.82 -4.31 28.18
C CYS A 132 -73.82 -5.84 28.28
N LYS A 133 -72.82 -6.44 28.95
CA LYS A 133 -72.62 -7.88 29.17
C LYS A 133 -72.19 -8.70 27.94
N GLU A 134 -71.75 -8.05 26.87
CA GLU A 134 -71.23 -8.71 25.68
C GLU A 134 -69.71 -8.86 25.75
N GLU A 135 -69.19 -10.00 25.28
CA GLU A 135 -67.76 -10.34 25.31
C GLU A 135 -67.10 -10.11 23.95
N LEU A 136 -65.93 -9.48 23.95
CA LEU A 136 -65.17 -9.15 22.74
C LEU A 136 -63.67 -9.42 22.90
N CYS A 137 -62.98 -9.51 21.77
CA CYS A 137 -61.54 -9.77 21.77
C CYS A 137 -60.71 -8.49 22.07
N PRO A 138 -59.67 -8.58 22.93
CA PRO A 138 -58.75 -7.48 23.25
C PRO A 138 -57.98 -6.92 22.05
N ILE A 139 -57.71 -7.74 21.04
CA ILE A 139 -56.83 -7.41 19.91
C ILE A 139 -57.67 -6.96 18.71
N CYS A 140 -58.61 -7.81 18.30
CA CYS A 140 -59.42 -7.63 17.09
C CYS A 140 -60.70 -6.80 17.32
N GLY A 141 -61.21 -6.70 18.56
CA GLY A 141 -62.50 -6.07 18.87
C GLY A 141 -63.73 -6.83 18.36
N GLY A 142 -63.52 -8.01 17.76
CA GLY A 142 -64.59 -8.90 17.27
C GLY A 142 -65.28 -9.65 18.40
N ILE A 143 -66.41 -10.29 18.06
CA ILE A 143 -67.22 -11.11 18.96
C ILE A 143 -66.34 -12.21 19.57
N TRP A 144 -66.41 -12.37 20.89
CA TRP A 144 -65.74 -13.46 21.58
C TRP A 144 -66.70 -14.65 21.74
N ASP A 145 -66.26 -15.82 21.29
CA ASP A 145 -66.96 -17.08 21.50
C ASP A 145 -66.19 -17.93 22.52
N ALA A 146 -66.88 -18.46 23.53
CA ALA A 146 -66.28 -19.28 24.58
C ALA A 146 -65.66 -20.58 24.03
N THR A 147 -66.12 -21.06 22.87
CA THR A 147 -65.65 -22.32 22.26
C THR A 147 -64.47 -22.11 21.31
N THR A 148 -64.45 -21.00 20.59
CA THR A 148 -63.54 -20.76 19.44
C THR A 148 -62.54 -19.62 19.69
N GLY A 149 -62.72 -18.79 20.72
CA GLY A 149 -61.92 -17.58 20.95
C GLY A 149 -62.22 -16.47 19.92
N CYS A 150 -61.26 -15.57 19.63
CA CYS A 150 -61.45 -14.58 18.55
C CYS A 150 -61.50 -15.31 17.19
N PRO A 151 -62.53 -15.08 16.36
CA PRO A 151 -62.63 -15.65 15.01
C PRO A 151 -61.43 -15.37 14.11
N ASN A 152 -60.66 -14.33 14.42
CA ASN A 152 -59.45 -13.94 13.68
C ASN A 152 -58.16 -14.55 14.26
N LEU A 153 -58.25 -15.58 15.11
CA LEU A 153 -57.12 -16.30 15.75
C LEU A 153 -56.04 -15.37 16.31
N CYS A 154 -56.45 -14.30 17.01
CA CYS A 154 -55.51 -13.29 17.50
C CYS A 154 -54.65 -13.74 18.70
N GLY A 155 -54.68 -15.01 19.09
CA GLY A 155 -53.88 -15.57 20.19
C GLY A 155 -52.42 -15.82 19.85
N ASP A 156 -52.09 -16.07 18.57
CA ASP A 156 -50.73 -16.46 18.17
C ASP A 156 -49.92 -15.26 17.68
N ALA A 157 -49.21 -14.60 18.59
CA ALA A 157 -48.32 -13.48 18.28
C ALA A 157 -47.30 -13.81 17.17
N ALA A 158 -46.87 -15.07 17.06
CA ALA A 158 -45.94 -15.55 16.05
C ALA A 158 -46.51 -15.51 14.61
N GLU A 159 -47.82 -15.72 14.44
CA GLU A 159 -48.46 -15.77 13.11
C GLU A 159 -48.74 -14.36 12.56
N LEU A 160 -49.03 -13.40 13.45
CA LEU A 160 -49.13 -11.97 13.12
C LEU A 160 -47.79 -11.39 12.65
N GLU A 161 -46.68 -11.77 13.27
CA GLU A 161 -45.34 -11.30 12.90
C GLU A 161 -44.86 -11.89 11.57
N LYS A 162 -45.16 -13.16 11.28
CA LYS A 162 -44.88 -13.78 9.96
C LYS A 162 -45.59 -13.08 8.81
N ARG A 163 -46.84 -12.64 9.01
CA ARG A 163 -47.60 -11.91 7.98
C ARG A 163 -47.03 -10.51 7.74
N ARG A 164 -46.59 -9.83 8.81
CA ARG A 164 -45.95 -8.51 8.73
C ARG A 164 -44.58 -8.58 8.04
N SER A 165 -43.75 -9.54 8.42
CA SER A 165 -42.41 -9.74 7.84
C SER A 165 -42.48 -10.23 6.39
N GLY A 166 -43.42 -11.11 6.05
CA GLY A 166 -43.67 -11.54 4.67
C GLY A 166 -44.05 -10.39 3.74
N LEU A 167 -44.99 -9.52 4.16
CA LEU A 167 -45.39 -8.35 3.37
C LEU A 167 -44.26 -7.32 3.24
N SER A 168 -43.48 -7.11 4.31
CA SER A 168 -42.32 -6.22 4.30
C SER A 168 -41.18 -6.75 3.42
N SER A 169 -40.98 -8.07 3.37
CA SER A 169 -39.96 -8.73 2.54
C SER A 169 -40.29 -8.63 1.05
N LEU A 170 -41.57 -8.85 0.69
CA LEU A 170 -42.04 -8.71 -0.70
C LEU A 170 -41.90 -7.26 -1.19
N LEU A 171 -42.31 -6.27 -0.38
CA LEU A 171 -42.13 -4.86 -0.72
C LEU A 171 -40.66 -4.46 -0.84
N ALA A 172 -39.76 -5.03 -0.04
CA ALA A 172 -38.32 -4.79 -0.13
C ALA A 172 -37.72 -5.42 -1.40
N GLN A 173 -38.18 -6.61 -1.82
CA GLN A 173 -37.76 -7.26 -3.06
C GLN A 173 -38.19 -6.47 -4.29
N ASP A 174 -39.43 -5.98 -4.32
CA ASP A 174 -39.93 -5.15 -5.43
C ASP A 174 -39.16 -3.82 -5.55
N GLN A 175 -38.78 -3.22 -4.42
CA GLN A 175 -37.96 -2.01 -4.39
C GLN A 175 -36.52 -2.26 -4.86
N ASP A 176 -35.92 -3.39 -4.46
CA ASP A 176 -34.57 -3.78 -4.87
C ASP A 176 -34.53 -4.12 -6.37
N GLU A 177 -35.52 -4.85 -6.88
CA GLU A 177 -35.64 -5.13 -8.32
C GLU A 177 -35.92 -3.86 -9.13
N ALA A 178 -36.75 -2.95 -8.64
CA ALA A 178 -36.95 -1.64 -9.26
C ALA A 178 -35.66 -0.81 -9.27
N ALA A 179 -34.87 -0.84 -8.19
CA ALA A 179 -33.59 -0.15 -8.09
C ALA A 179 -32.54 -0.75 -9.05
N LYS A 180 -32.46 -2.08 -9.15
CA LYS A 180 -31.61 -2.79 -10.13
C LYS A 180 -31.98 -2.46 -11.56
N GLN A 181 -33.27 -2.47 -11.89
CA GLN A 181 -33.76 -2.09 -13.23
C GLN A 181 -33.47 -0.62 -13.54
N ALA A 182 -33.65 0.29 -12.57
CA ALA A 182 -33.29 1.70 -12.74
C ALA A 182 -31.78 1.90 -12.92
N ALA A 183 -30.94 1.15 -12.20
CA ALA A 183 -29.48 1.16 -12.36
C ALA A 183 -29.08 0.60 -13.74
N ALA A 184 -29.67 -0.50 -14.19
CA ALA A 184 -29.43 -1.08 -15.50
C ALA A 184 -29.81 -0.13 -16.65
N ARG A 185 -30.93 0.59 -16.52
CA ARG A 185 -31.33 1.63 -17.49
C ARG A 185 -30.35 2.80 -17.52
N LYS A 186 -29.87 3.26 -16.35
CA LYS A 186 -28.85 4.32 -16.26
C LYS A 186 -27.53 3.89 -16.90
N GLU A 187 -27.10 2.65 -16.66
CA GLU A 187 -25.88 2.09 -17.24
C GLU A 187 -26.00 1.89 -18.76
N ALA A 188 -27.14 1.42 -19.25
CA ALA A 188 -27.41 1.31 -20.69
C ALA A 188 -27.37 2.68 -21.38
N ALA A 189 -28.01 3.70 -20.79
CA ALA A 189 -27.98 5.07 -21.30
C ALA A 189 -26.56 5.68 -21.27
N LYS A 190 -25.75 5.33 -20.26
CA LYS A 190 -24.33 5.72 -20.19
C LYS A 190 -23.53 5.09 -21.33
N ARG A 191 -23.68 3.79 -21.58
CA ARG A 191 -23.00 3.09 -22.69
C ARG A 191 -23.39 3.63 -24.05
N GLU A 192 -24.66 3.96 -24.26
CA GLU A 192 -25.13 4.59 -25.49
C GLU A 192 -24.53 5.99 -25.67
N ALA A 193 -24.41 6.76 -24.59
CA ALA A 193 -23.72 8.04 -24.62
C ALA A 193 -22.22 7.90 -24.93
N GLU A 194 -21.54 6.91 -24.36
CA GLU A 194 -20.12 6.60 -24.64
C GLU A 194 -19.91 6.17 -26.10
N GLN A 195 -20.78 5.32 -26.64
CA GLN A 195 -20.73 4.90 -28.04
C GLN A 195 -20.91 6.10 -29.00
N ARG A 196 -21.83 7.01 -28.70
CA ARG A 196 -22.02 8.24 -29.50
C ARG A 196 -20.76 9.12 -29.47
N SER A 197 -20.14 9.29 -28.31
CA SER A 197 -18.89 10.03 -28.19
C SER A 197 -17.76 9.38 -28.99
N GLN A 198 -17.65 8.06 -28.98
CA GLN A 198 -16.65 7.32 -29.77
C GLN A 198 -16.90 7.41 -31.29
N GLN A 199 -18.16 7.55 -31.71
CA GLN A 199 -18.52 7.64 -33.13
C GLN A 199 -18.40 9.04 -33.72
N SER A 200 -18.44 10.10 -32.88
CA SER A 200 -18.26 11.49 -33.33
C SER A 200 -16.90 11.65 -34.04
N PRO A 201 -16.88 12.27 -35.24
CA PRO A 201 -15.65 12.48 -35.99
C PRO A 201 -14.70 13.44 -35.26
N GLU A 202 -15.22 14.51 -34.64
CA GLU A 202 -14.39 15.50 -33.94
C GLU A 202 -13.70 14.90 -32.71
N VAL A 203 -14.42 14.05 -31.96
CA VAL A 203 -13.85 13.33 -30.82
C VAL A 203 -12.77 12.37 -31.30
N ARG A 204 -13.02 11.60 -32.37
CA ARG A 204 -12.02 10.70 -32.96
C ARG A 204 -10.78 11.44 -33.45
N ASP A 205 -10.95 12.60 -34.09
CA ASP A 205 -9.83 13.44 -34.55
C ASP A 205 -8.99 13.95 -33.38
N LEU A 206 -9.62 14.36 -32.28
CA LEU A 206 -8.92 14.79 -31.07
C LEU A 206 -8.15 13.63 -30.44
N VAL A 207 -8.78 12.46 -30.28
CA VAL A 207 -8.09 11.25 -29.79
C VAL A 207 -6.92 10.85 -30.70
N GLY A 208 -7.07 11.00 -32.02
CA GLY A 208 -5.99 10.79 -32.99
C GLY A 208 -4.81 11.73 -32.76
N LYS A 209 -5.07 13.03 -32.54
CA LYS A 209 -4.03 14.01 -32.19
C LYS A 209 -3.33 13.67 -30.87
N GLN A 210 -4.09 13.30 -29.84
CA GLN A 210 -3.54 12.89 -28.54
C GLN A 210 -2.67 11.63 -28.67
N THR A 211 -3.05 10.68 -29.53
CA THR A 211 -2.25 9.48 -29.82
C THR A 211 -0.93 9.81 -30.52
N LEU A 212 -0.91 10.81 -31.41
CA LEU A 212 0.34 11.32 -32.00
C LEU A 212 1.22 12.06 -30.97
N GLU A 213 0.62 12.79 -30.03
CA GLU A 213 1.39 13.39 -28.93
C GLU A 213 2.00 12.31 -28.03
N LEU A 214 1.25 11.24 -27.72
CA LEU A 214 1.74 10.09 -26.97
C LEU A 214 2.95 9.44 -27.65
N SER A 215 2.89 9.19 -28.95
CA SER A 215 4.01 8.56 -29.69
C SER A 215 5.25 9.45 -29.69
N ARG A 216 5.07 10.78 -29.87
CA ARG A 216 6.16 11.76 -29.75
C ARG A 216 6.77 11.78 -28.35
N PHE A 217 5.94 11.71 -27.31
CA PHE A 217 6.41 11.64 -25.93
C PHE A 217 7.20 10.36 -25.67
N CYS A 218 6.71 9.21 -26.12
CA CYS A 218 7.41 7.92 -26.00
C CYS A 218 8.77 7.94 -26.73
N ALA A 219 8.83 8.53 -27.93
CA ALA A 219 10.08 8.68 -28.66
C ALA A 219 11.06 9.61 -27.93
N TYR A 220 10.55 10.68 -27.31
CA TYR A 220 11.35 11.60 -26.50
C TYR A 220 11.88 10.94 -25.22
N SER A 221 11.03 10.22 -24.48
CA SER A 221 11.43 9.52 -23.25
C SER A 221 12.47 8.44 -23.53
N ALA A 222 12.27 7.63 -24.58
CA ALA A 222 13.22 6.61 -25.01
C ALA A 222 14.57 7.22 -25.40
N ARG A 223 14.57 8.32 -26.17
CA ARG A 223 15.80 9.03 -26.56
C ARG A 223 16.53 9.62 -25.36
N THR A 224 15.80 10.22 -24.42
CA THR A 224 16.36 10.81 -23.20
C THR A 224 17.03 9.72 -22.35
N ARG A 225 16.35 8.60 -22.14
CA ARG A 225 16.87 7.44 -21.41
C ARG A 225 18.11 6.85 -22.09
N SER A 226 18.04 6.60 -23.39
CA SER A 226 19.17 6.06 -24.17
C SER A 226 20.39 6.99 -24.12
N SER A 227 20.21 8.30 -24.32
CA SER A 227 21.31 9.27 -24.24
C SER A 227 21.96 9.31 -22.85
N MET A 228 21.16 9.20 -21.79
CA MET A 228 21.65 9.17 -20.42
C MET A 228 22.42 7.87 -20.12
N GLN A 229 21.86 6.72 -20.51
CA GLN A 229 22.52 5.41 -20.37
C GLN A 229 23.85 5.36 -21.13
N THR A 230 23.93 5.92 -22.34
CA THR A 230 25.19 6.03 -23.07
C THR A 230 26.20 6.86 -22.29
N ARG A 231 25.80 8.00 -21.72
CA ARG A 231 26.70 8.81 -20.88
C ARG A 231 27.15 8.06 -19.62
N HIS A 232 26.25 7.37 -18.93
CA HIS A 232 26.61 6.58 -17.75
C HIS A 232 27.58 5.45 -18.11
N ALA A 233 27.36 4.79 -19.24
CA ALA A 233 28.26 3.74 -19.74
C ALA A 233 29.64 4.29 -20.07
N THR A 234 29.74 5.43 -20.77
CA THR A 234 31.05 6.03 -21.09
C THR A 234 31.78 6.51 -19.84
N GLN A 235 31.06 7.11 -18.88
CA GLN A 235 31.66 7.52 -17.60
C GLN A 235 32.13 6.31 -16.77
N LYS A 236 31.37 5.21 -16.78
CA LYS A 236 31.77 3.96 -16.12
C LYS A 236 33.01 3.34 -16.77
N LEU A 237 33.08 3.31 -18.10
CA LEU A 237 34.26 2.82 -18.82
C LEU A 237 35.49 3.67 -18.50
N ALA A 238 35.38 5.00 -18.55
CA ALA A 238 36.47 5.90 -18.19
C ALA A 238 36.90 5.76 -16.70
N LEU A 239 35.98 5.43 -15.80
CA LEU A 239 36.34 5.13 -14.41
C LEU A 239 37.16 3.83 -14.31
N LEU A 240 36.72 2.77 -15.00
CA LEU A 240 37.40 1.48 -15.01
C LEU A 240 38.78 1.55 -15.69
N GLU A 241 38.91 2.31 -16.76
CA GLU A 241 40.21 2.57 -17.43
C GLU A 241 41.21 3.20 -16.44
N ARG A 242 40.78 4.22 -15.69
CA ARG A 242 41.63 4.82 -14.64
C ARG A 242 41.98 3.84 -13.53
N HIS A 243 41.03 2.99 -13.10
CA HIS A 243 41.28 1.98 -12.08
C HIS A 243 42.34 0.97 -12.55
N VAL A 244 42.29 0.55 -13.82
CA VAL A 244 43.32 -0.32 -14.42
C VAL A 244 44.67 0.38 -14.49
N GLU A 245 44.73 1.63 -14.95
CA GLU A 245 45.98 2.41 -15.00
C GLU A 245 46.62 2.58 -13.61
N GLU A 246 45.82 2.80 -12.57
CA GLU A 246 46.27 2.88 -11.18
C GLU A 246 46.81 1.54 -10.65
N GLU A 247 46.12 0.45 -10.95
CA GLU A 247 46.55 -0.91 -10.58
C GLU A 247 47.86 -1.30 -11.26
N ASP A 248 47.98 -1.07 -12.57
CA ASP A 248 49.18 -1.35 -13.34
C ASP A 248 50.35 -0.47 -12.86
N GLY A 249 50.10 0.84 -12.65
CA GLY A 249 51.10 1.76 -12.12
C GLY A 249 51.53 1.43 -10.68
N MET A 250 50.66 0.81 -9.88
CA MET A 250 51.03 0.27 -8.56
C MET A 250 51.87 -0.99 -8.70
N ARG A 251 51.43 -1.95 -9.53
CA ARG A 251 52.14 -3.21 -9.77
C ARG A 251 53.55 -2.97 -10.29
N ASP A 252 53.74 -2.02 -11.20
CA ASP A 252 55.06 -1.66 -11.73
C ASP A 252 55.98 -1.10 -10.64
N ARG A 253 55.46 -0.23 -9.77
CA ARG A 253 56.23 0.32 -8.64
C ARG A 253 56.60 -0.75 -7.62
N HIS A 254 55.67 -1.64 -7.30
CA HIS A 254 55.91 -2.78 -6.41
C HIS A 254 56.97 -3.71 -7.01
N GLY A 255 56.85 -4.06 -8.29
CA GLY A 255 57.84 -4.87 -9.01
C GLY A 255 59.24 -4.24 -9.02
N GLN A 256 59.35 -2.94 -9.31
CA GLN A 256 60.62 -2.22 -9.26
C GLN A 256 61.23 -2.19 -7.85
N ALA A 257 60.41 -1.97 -6.82
CA ALA A 257 60.87 -1.93 -5.44
C ALA A 257 61.38 -3.31 -4.98
N THR A 258 60.68 -4.38 -5.34
CA THR A 258 61.06 -5.77 -5.04
C THR A 258 62.36 -6.13 -5.76
N GLY A 259 62.46 -5.89 -7.08
CA GLY A 259 63.71 -6.15 -7.82
C GLY A 259 64.90 -5.35 -7.28
N ALA A 260 64.71 -4.08 -6.95
CA ALA A 260 65.77 -3.25 -6.36
C ALA A 260 66.18 -3.71 -4.94
N LEU A 261 65.30 -4.39 -4.19
CA LEU A 261 65.67 -4.99 -2.91
C LEU A 261 66.46 -6.28 -3.15
N GLU A 262 66.02 -7.14 -4.07
CA GLU A 262 66.71 -8.38 -4.45
C GLU A 262 68.13 -8.11 -4.94
N ASP A 263 68.32 -7.14 -5.83
CA ASP A 263 69.64 -6.75 -6.34
C ASP A 263 70.59 -6.33 -5.22
N ARG A 264 70.10 -5.53 -4.26
CA ARG A 264 70.88 -5.14 -3.08
C ARG A 264 71.20 -6.33 -2.19
N GLN A 265 70.28 -7.28 -2.05
CA GLN A 265 70.48 -8.49 -1.26
C GLN A 265 71.55 -9.39 -1.88
N ILE A 266 71.47 -9.61 -3.20
CA ILE A 266 72.45 -10.37 -3.97
C ILE A 266 73.83 -9.70 -3.87
N ALA A 267 73.91 -8.39 -4.09
CA ALA A 267 75.17 -7.65 -3.98
C ALA A 267 75.82 -7.80 -2.59
N ALA A 268 75.04 -7.64 -1.52
CA ALA A 268 75.53 -7.80 -0.15
C ALA A 268 75.99 -9.24 0.15
N GLU A 269 75.29 -10.25 -0.39
CA GLU A 269 75.70 -11.64 -0.23
C GLU A 269 77.00 -11.94 -0.98
N MET A 270 77.14 -11.44 -2.21
CA MET A 270 78.34 -11.59 -3.03
C MET A 270 79.56 -10.94 -2.37
N GLU A 271 79.41 -9.72 -1.82
CA GLU A 271 80.47 -9.04 -1.08
C GLU A 271 80.86 -9.82 0.18
N LEU A 272 79.87 -10.28 0.96
CA LEU A 272 80.14 -11.08 2.15
C LEU A 272 80.91 -12.36 1.80
N ARG A 273 80.49 -13.10 0.78
CA ARG A 273 81.19 -14.31 0.32
C ARG A 273 82.63 -14.01 -0.11
N ALA A 274 82.85 -12.93 -0.88
CA ALA A 274 84.19 -12.53 -1.30
C ALA A 274 85.11 -12.22 -0.10
N THR A 275 84.60 -11.52 0.92
CA THR A 275 85.38 -11.24 2.14
C THR A 275 85.71 -12.52 2.92
N LEU A 276 84.76 -13.46 3.04
CA LEU A 276 84.96 -14.74 3.72
C LEU A 276 85.94 -15.64 2.95
N GLU A 277 85.93 -15.61 1.63
CA GLU A 277 86.91 -16.30 0.81
C GLU A 277 88.32 -15.68 0.95
N GLN A 278 88.41 -14.36 1.07
CA GLN A 278 89.68 -13.67 1.32
C GLN A 278 90.25 -14.03 2.70
N THR A 279 89.43 -14.05 3.76
CA THR A 279 89.88 -14.48 5.09
C THR A 279 90.32 -15.94 5.06
N ALA A 280 89.57 -16.82 4.38
CA ALA A 280 89.93 -18.22 4.23
C ALA A 280 91.28 -18.41 3.54
N ARG A 281 91.51 -17.69 2.43
CA ARG A 281 92.79 -17.69 1.71
C ARG A 281 93.94 -17.22 2.60
N SER A 282 93.72 -16.16 3.40
CA SER A 282 94.75 -15.62 4.30
C SER A 282 95.16 -16.60 5.42
N VAL A 283 94.18 -17.29 6.03
CA VAL A 283 94.43 -18.30 7.07
C VAL A 283 95.16 -19.50 6.49
N ASN A 284 94.74 -19.97 5.31
CA ASN A 284 95.41 -21.07 4.61
C ASN A 284 96.85 -20.73 4.20
N LEU A 285 97.11 -19.51 3.73
CA LEU A 285 98.46 -19.06 3.40
C LEU A 285 99.34 -18.98 4.66
N ARG A 286 98.80 -18.45 5.77
CA ARG A 286 99.50 -18.40 7.05
C ARG A 286 99.81 -19.81 7.56
N LEU A 287 98.87 -20.75 7.47
CA LEU A 287 99.08 -22.15 7.82
C LEU A 287 100.22 -22.77 7.02
N LYS A 288 100.21 -22.66 5.68
CA LYS A 288 101.29 -23.16 4.83
C LYS A 288 102.65 -22.57 5.20
N HIS A 289 102.71 -21.28 5.50
CA HIS A 289 103.94 -20.62 5.93
C HIS A 289 104.42 -21.14 7.29
N MET A 290 103.52 -21.28 8.27
CA MET A 290 103.84 -21.81 9.59
C MET A 290 104.22 -23.30 9.55
N GLU A 291 103.59 -24.10 8.70
CA GLU A 291 103.94 -25.50 8.43
C GLU A 291 105.37 -25.61 7.87
N ALA A 292 105.68 -24.83 6.83
CA ALA A 292 107.02 -24.80 6.24
C ALA A 292 108.09 -24.35 7.26
N TYR A 293 107.74 -23.38 8.10
CA TYR A 293 108.61 -22.91 9.19
C TYR A 293 108.87 -24.02 10.23
N CYS A 294 107.84 -24.76 10.64
CA CYS A 294 107.96 -25.85 11.62
C CYS A 294 108.63 -27.12 11.05
N GLN A 295 108.54 -27.36 9.74
CA GLN A 295 109.16 -28.51 9.06
C GLN A 295 110.63 -28.30 8.66
N GLY A 296 111.16 -27.08 8.72
CA GLY A 296 112.60 -26.81 8.61
C GLY A 296 113.23 -26.94 7.21
N ARG A 297 112.48 -26.82 6.11
CA ARG A 297 113.03 -27.04 4.74
C ARG A 297 113.86 -25.83 4.24
N PRO A 298 115.14 -25.95 3.86
CA PRO A 298 115.89 -24.86 3.20
C PRO A 298 115.42 -24.69 1.75
N GLY A 299 115.17 -23.45 1.35
CA GLY A 299 114.55 -23.11 0.07
C GLY A 299 115.43 -23.43 -1.14
N SER A 300 114.78 -23.81 -2.24
CA SER A 300 115.33 -23.74 -3.59
C SER A 300 114.38 -22.92 -4.46
N GLY A 301 114.88 -21.80 -4.97
CA GLY A 301 114.40 -21.16 -6.20
C GLY A 301 113.09 -20.36 -6.12
N SER A 302 113.21 -19.10 -5.73
CA SER A 302 112.27 -18.03 -6.08
C SER A 302 112.37 -17.73 -7.58
N SER A 303 111.25 -17.78 -8.30
CA SER A 303 111.08 -17.08 -9.58
C SER A 303 109.96 -16.05 -9.40
N THR A 304 110.39 -14.80 -9.32
CA THR A 304 109.57 -13.59 -9.39
C THR A 304 108.89 -13.49 -10.74
N VAL A 305 107.56 -13.31 -10.76
CA VAL A 305 106.89 -12.63 -11.87
C VAL A 305 106.07 -11.49 -11.28
N SER A 306 106.55 -10.29 -11.60
CA SER A 306 105.89 -9.00 -11.41
C SER A 306 104.56 -8.95 -12.17
N LEU A 307 103.53 -8.36 -11.58
CA LEU A 307 102.51 -7.62 -12.32
C LEU A 307 101.95 -6.50 -11.44
N SER A 308 101.91 -5.32 -12.06
CA SER A 308 101.71 -4.01 -11.49
C SER A 308 100.25 -3.69 -11.16
N GLY A 309 100.07 -2.97 -10.05
CA GLY A 309 99.22 -1.78 -9.88
C GLY A 309 97.70 -1.86 -10.12
N VAL A 310 96.92 -1.68 -9.05
CA VAL A 310 95.89 -0.62 -8.94
C VAL A 310 95.79 -0.19 -7.47
N VAL A 311 95.84 1.13 -7.24
CA VAL A 311 95.63 1.82 -5.96
C VAL A 311 94.13 2.03 -5.71
N VAL A 312 93.63 1.69 -4.52
CA VAL A 312 92.51 2.41 -3.87
C VAL A 312 92.75 2.45 -2.36
N ALA A 313 92.60 3.65 -1.80
CA ALA A 313 92.82 4.00 -0.41
C ALA A 313 91.59 3.73 0.48
N ALA A 314 91.81 3.33 1.74
CA ALA A 314 91.08 3.86 2.91
C ALA A 314 91.78 3.49 4.24
N ALA A 315 91.79 4.50 5.13
CA ALA A 315 92.24 4.63 6.52
C ALA A 315 91.74 3.53 7.49
N ALA A 316 92.28 3.31 8.70
CA ALA A 316 93.45 3.76 9.46
C ALA A 316 93.59 2.83 10.68
N ALA A 317 94.82 2.48 11.07
CA ALA A 317 95.16 2.13 12.45
C ALA A 317 96.66 2.41 12.66
N THR A 318 96.93 3.29 13.61
CA THR A 318 98.22 3.93 13.93
C THR A 318 99.25 2.94 14.48
N ILE A 319 100.43 2.85 13.85
CA ILE A 319 101.65 2.23 14.42
C ILE A 319 102.86 3.12 14.02
N PRO A 320 103.78 3.48 14.94
CA PRO A 320 104.85 4.47 14.72
C PRO A 320 106.01 3.96 13.85
N PRO A 321 106.84 4.85 13.26
CA PRO A 321 107.88 4.48 12.30
C PRO A 321 109.15 3.89 12.96
N PRO A 322 109.91 3.00 12.27
CA PRO A 322 111.19 2.48 12.76
C PRO A 322 112.39 3.37 12.35
N PRO A 323 113.54 3.28 13.07
CA PRO A 323 114.75 4.08 12.81
C PRO A 323 115.60 3.51 11.63
N PRO A 324 116.52 4.31 11.04
CA PRO A 324 117.26 3.96 9.83
C PRO A 324 118.42 2.95 10.04
N PRO A 325 118.95 2.34 8.96
CA PRO A 325 119.71 1.09 9.03
C PRO A 325 121.21 1.32 9.28
N GLY A 326 121.75 0.60 10.26
CA GLY A 326 123.18 0.40 10.44
C GLY A 326 123.62 -0.90 9.75
N SER A 327 124.56 -0.75 8.84
CA SER A 327 125.24 -1.79 8.05
C SER A 327 126.35 -2.50 8.82
N ALA A 328 126.32 -3.84 8.85
CA ALA A 328 127.42 -4.81 8.94
C ALA A 328 126.73 -6.18 9.15
N GLY A 329 126.87 -7.17 8.28
CA GLY A 329 128.09 -7.92 8.04
C GLY A 329 127.86 -9.35 8.56
N ASP A 330 128.18 -10.32 7.72
CA ASP A 330 128.42 -11.74 7.99
C ASP A 330 127.26 -12.75 8.06
N ASP A 331 127.44 -13.75 7.19
CA ASP A 331 126.90 -15.09 7.15
C ASP A 331 126.78 -15.70 8.56
N ASN A 332 125.54 -15.98 8.98
CA ASN A 332 125.29 -16.91 10.07
C ASN A 332 123.99 -17.66 9.79
N THR A 333 124.15 -18.90 9.35
CA THR A 333 123.18 -19.99 9.45
C THR A 333 122.92 -20.30 10.93
N ALA A 334 122.31 -19.36 11.65
CA ALA A 334 121.78 -19.60 12.99
C ALA A 334 120.64 -20.61 12.89
N GLY A 335 120.83 -21.77 13.52
CA GLY A 335 119.90 -22.91 13.49
C GLY A 335 118.47 -22.48 13.78
N ARG A 336 117.54 -22.87 12.89
CA ARG A 336 116.10 -22.63 13.02
C ARG A 336 115.56 -23.31 14.28
N VAL A 337 115.24 -22.55 15.33
CA VAL A 337 114.67 -23.09 16.58
C VAL A 337 113.14 -23.02 16.54
N VAL A 338 112.50 -24.17 16.29
CA VAL A 338 111.06 -24.32 16.48
C VAL A 338 110.79 -24.42 17.97
N THR A 339 110.15 -23.40 18.56
CA THR A 339 109.76 -23.40 19.97
C THR A 339 108.41 -24.11 20.17
N GLU A 340 108.15 -24.60 21.38
CA GLU A 340 106.84 -25.18 21.74
C GLU A 340 105.68 -24.17 21.53
N ARG A 341 105.96 -22.88 21.70
CA ARG A 341 105.04 -21.80 21.38
C ARG A 341 104.63 -21.78 19.90
N ASN A 342 105.58 -21.99 18.98
CA ASN A 342 105.32 -22.01 17.54
C ASN A 342 104.40 -23.19 17.15
N LEU A 343 104.56 -24.34 17.80
CA LEU A 343 103.71 -25.52 17.60
C LEU A 343 102.29 -25.29 18.16
N ARG A 344 102.16 -24.63 19.31
CA ARG A 344 100.85 -24.23 19.87
C ARG A 344 100.13 -23.23 18.95
N GLU A 345 100.85 -22.22 18.44
CA GLU A 345 100.30 -21.25 17.50
C GLU A 345 99.87 -21.91 16.18
N LEU A 346 100.61 -22.91 15.67
CA LEU A 346 100.21 -23.72 14.52
C LEU A 346 98.92 -24.53 14.80
N GLY A 347 98.82 -25.17 15.97
CA GLY A 347 97.61 -25.88 16.41
C GLY A 347 96.38 -24.97 16.53
N GLN A 348 96.59 -23.73 16.98
CA GLN A 348 95.52 -22.71 16.99
C GLN A 348 95.06 -22.35 15.58
N GLN A 349 95.97 -22.20 14.61
CA GLN A 349 95.59 -21.92 13.22
C GLN A 349 94.81 -23.08 12.57
N TYR A 350 95.12 -24.35 12.89
CA TYR A 350 94.32 -25.48 12.41
C TYR A 350 92.91 -25.48 12.97
N THR A 351 92.77 -25.20 14.27
CA THR A 351 91.45 -25.09 14.91
C THR A 351 90.62 -23.99 14.27
N LEU A 352 91.25 -22.85 13.94
CA LEU A 352 90.60 -21.77 13.21
C LEU A 352 90.15 -22.22 11.82
N ARG A 353 91.02 -22.87 11.03
CA ARG A 353 90.66 -23.39 9.69
C ARG A 353 89.47 -24.34 9.75
N ASP A 354 89.50 -25.30 10.66
CA ASP A 354 88.47 -26.35 10.77
C ASP A 354 87.14 -25.79 11.31
N GLY A 355 87.18 -24.65 12.00
CA GLY A 355 86.00 -23.90 12.45
C GLY A 355 85.44 -22.90 11.43
N MET A 356 86.23 -22.46 10.45
CA MET A 356 85.85 -21.35 9.57
C MET A 356 84.63 -21.64 8.72
N GLU A 357 84.49 -22.83 8.14
CA GLU A 357 83.35 -23.15 7.27
C GLU A 357 82.01 -23.00 8.02
N ARG A 358 81.93 -23.52 9.24
CA ARG A 358 80.75 -23.37 10.11
C ARG A 358 80.48 -21.92 10.48
N GLN A 359 81.52 -21.14 10.78
CA GLN A 359 81.39 -19.70 11.09
C GLN A 359 80.93 -18.88 9.87
N HIS A 360 81.49 -19.17 8.68
CA HIS A 360 81.13 -18.54 7.42
C HIS A 360 79.67 -18.83 7.08
N GLN A 361 79.26 -20.11 7.20
CA GLN A 361 77.89 -20.52 6.95
C GLN A 361 76.90 -19.86 7.93
N ALA A 362 77.24 -19.82 9.23
CA ALA A 362 76.41 -19.15 10.23
C ALA A 362 76.24 -17.65 9.92
N LYS A 363 77.31 -16.97 9.48
CA LYS A 363 77.26 -15.54 9.12
C LYS A 363 76.38 -15.29 7.88
N ILE A 364 76.46 -16.15 6.88
CA ILE A 364 75.60 -16.10 5.68
C ILE A 364 74.14 -16.34 6.07
N ASN A 365 73.86 -17.35 6.90
CA ASN A 365 72.50 -17.65 7.34
C ASN A 365 71.86 -16.48 8.10
N VAL A 366 72.55 -15.92 9.10
CA VAL A 366 72.04 -14.76 9.86
C VAL A 366 71.77 -13.55 8.94
N MET A 367 72.61 -13.36 7.92
CA MET A 367 72.44 -12.31 6.94
C MET A 367 71.20 -12.57 6.06
N ARG A 368 71.04 -13.79 5.53
CA ARG A 368 69.86 -14.20 4.75
C ARG A 368 68.57 -14.13 5.55
N ASP A 369 68.57 -14.50 6.82
CA ASP A 369 67.41 -14.38 7.70
C ASP A 369 66.95 -12.91 7.86
N ARG A 370 67.92 -11.98 7.95
CA ARG A 370 67.61 -10.54 7.97
C ARG A 370 67.08 -10.04 6.63
N GLN A 371 67.62 -10.55 5.52
CA GLN A 371 67.15 -10.23 4.18
C GLN A 371 65.72 -10.73 3.95
N ALA A 372 65.40 -11.96 4.40
CA ALA A 372 64.08 -12.56 4.32
C ALA A 372 63.03 -11.71 5.08
N ARG A 373 63.34 -11.29 6.32
CA ARG A 373 62.44 -10.39 7.08
C ARG A 373 62.20 -9.05 6.40
N ARG A 374 63.24 -8.45 5.80
CA ARG A 374 63.09 -7.20 5.04
C ARG A 374 62.24 -7.37 3.79
N MET A 375 62.32 -8.53 3.14
CA MET A 375 61.48 -8.88 1.99
C MET A 375 60.02 -9.05 2.43
N GLU A 376 59.79 -9.81 3.51
CA GLU A 376 58.46 -10.00 4.10
C GLU A 376 57.81 -8.67 4.46
N GLU A 377 58.51 -7.79 5.18
CA GLU A 377 58.01 -6.45 5.51
C GLU A 377 57.72 -5.58 4.27
N LEU A 378 58.44 -5.77 3.16
CA LEU A 378 58.17 -5.06 1.91
C LEU A 378 56.88 -5.58 1.28
N LEU A 379 56.71 -6.89 1.19
CA LEU A 379 55.52 -7.53 0.64
C LEU A 379 54.27 -7.18 1.47
N ASP A 380 54.34 -7.21 2.80
CA ASP A 380 53.23 -6.80 3.67
C ASP A 380 52.78 -5.35 3.41
N ARG A 381 53.74 -4.44 3.18
CA ARG A 381 53.43 -3.04 2.83
C ARG A 381 52.77 -2.96 1.45
N GLN A 382 53.26 -3.73 0.48
CA GLN A 382 52.70 -3.78 -0.88
C GLN A 382 51.27 -4.34 -0.86
N ASP A 383 51.02 -5.41 -0.10
CA ASP A 383 49.69 -5.99 0.08
C ASP A 383 48.72 -5.01 0.73
N ALA A 384 49.14 -4.32 1.80
CA ALA A 384 48.33 -3.28 2.45
C ALA A 384 48.01 -2.11 1.51
N GLU A 385 48.96 -1.70 0.67
CA GLU A 385 48.74 -0.67 -0.37
C GLU A 385 47.73 -1.14 -1.42
N ALA A 386 47.82 -2.40 -1.86
CA ALA A 386 46.89 -2.99 -2.83
C ALA A 386 45.46 -3.11 -2.26
N GLU A 387 45.31 -3.58 -1.01
CA GLU A 387 44.02 -3.61 -0.32
C GLU A 387 43.41 -2.22 -0.18
N ALA A 388 44.22 -1.21 0.17
CA ALA A 388 43.78 0.17 0.27
C ALA A 388 43.34 0.74 -1.08
N LEU A 389 44.02 0.40 -2.18
CA LEU A 389 43.63 0.80 -3.52
C LEU A 389 42.27 0.19 -3.90
N VAL A 390 42.11 -1.13 -3.72
CA VAL A 390 40.86 -1.84 -4.01
C VAL A 390 39.70 -1.26 -3.20
N ALA A 391 39.91 -0.93 -1.92
CA ALA A 391 38.90 -0.29 -1.08
C ALA A 391 38.48 1.08 -1.63
N ARG A 392 39.45 1.93 -2.03
CA ARG A 392 39.17 3.24 -2.63
C ARG A 392 38.40 3.11 -3.95
N GLN A 393 38.85 2.24 -4.84
CA GLN A 393 38.19 1.99 -6.13
C GLN A 393 36.76 1.47 -5.96
N ARG A 394 36.53 0.61 -4.97
CA ARG A 394 35.18 0.13 -4.60
C ARG A 394 34.28 1.26 -4.15
N ASP A 395 34.77 2.17 -3.30
CA ASP A 395 33.97 3.29 -2.81
C ASP A 395 33.71 4.33 -3.91
N GLU A 396 34.67 4.57 -4.81
CA GLU A 396 34.47 5.39 -6.01
C GLU A 396 33.43 4.79 -6.96
N ALA A 397 33.48 3.48 -7.21
CA ALA A 397 32.51 2.78 -8.04
C ALA A 397 31.10 2.84 -7.44
N ARG A 398 30.98 2.69 -6.11
CA ARG A 398 29.71 2.88 -5.39
C ARG A 398 29.20 4.31 -5.50
N ALA A 399 30.06 5.31 -5.30
CA ALA A 399 29.70 6.70 -5.41
C ALA A 399 29.27 7.07 -6.83
N HIS A 400 29.94 6.53 -7.86
CA HIS A 400 29.55 6.68 -9.26
C HIS A 400 28.18 6.04 -9.53
N ALA A 401 27.97 4.79 -9.12
CA ALA A 401 26.70 4.10 -9.28
C ALA A 401 25.54 4.85 -8.58
N ALA A 402 25.78 5.37 -7.38
CA ALA A 402 24.79 6.17 -6.66
C ALA A 402 24.41 7.46 -7.40
N ARG A 403 25.38 8.15 -8.00
CA ARG A 403 25.10 9.33 -8.85
C ARG A 403 24.28 8.97 -10.09
N CYS A 404 24.64 7.90 -10.78
CA CYS A 404 23.87 7.42 -11.95
C CYS A 404 22.42 7.08 -11.56
N ALA A 405 22.23 6.34 -10.48
CA ALA A 405 20.91 5.97 -9.99
C ALA A 405 20.05 7.19 -9.62
N ALA A 406 20.65 8.20 -8.96
CA ALA A 406 19.94 9.44 -8.63
C ALA A 406 19.55 10.24 -9.89
N GLU A 407 20.40 10.27 -10.91
CA GLU A 407 20.06 10.89 -12.20
C GLU A 407 18.94 10.13 -12.93
N ASP A 408 18.97 8.80 -12.90
CA ASP A 408 17.93 7.94 -13.49
C ASP A 408 16.57 8.17 -12.81
N GLU A 409 16.56 8.21 -11.47
CA GLU A 409 15.36 8.47 -10.68
C GLU A 409 14.80 9.87 -10.96
N ALA A 410 15.64 10.90 -10.97
CA ALA A 410 15.23 12.26 -11.29
C ALA A 410 14.66 12.39 -12.71
N ALA A 411 15.25 11.71 -13.70
CA ALA A 411 14.74 11.66 -15.06
C ALA A 411 13.39 10.92 -15.13
N ALA A 412 13.25 9.80 -14.43
CA ALA A 412 12.00 9.07 -14.34
C ALA A 412 10.89 9.91 -13.70
N ASP A 413 11.18 10.63 -12.61
CA ASP A 413 10.24 11.54 -11.95
C ASP A 413 9.80 12.68 -12.85
N ALA A 414 10.72 13.31 -13.57
CA ALA A 414 10.40 14.38 -14.51
C ALA A 414 9.48 13.87 -15.64
N LEU A 415 9.75 12.68 -16.17
CA LEU A 415 8.91 12.04 -17.19
C LEU A 415 7.53 11.64 -16.65
N ARG A 416 7.45 11.10 -15.43
CA ARG A 416 6.17 10.81 -14.74
C ARG A 416 5.34 12.08 -14.53
N ALA A 417 5.97 13.18 -14.10
CA ALA A 417 5.30 14.45 -13.91
C ALA A 417 4.79 15.05 -15.25
N LEU A 418 5.53 14.87 -16.35
CA LEU A 418 5.07 15.25 -17.68
C LEU A 418 3.88 14.38 -18.14
N GLN A 419 3.93 13.07 -17.92
CA GLN A 419 2.86 12.13 -18.23
C GLN A 419 1.56 12.50 -17.50
N ILE A 420 1.62 12.77 -16.20
CA ILE A 420 0.45 13.17 -15.40
C ILE A 420 -0.17 14.45 -15.97
N ARG A 421 0.65 15.45 -16.30
CA ARG A 421 0.19 16.72 -16.89
C ARG A 421 -0.44 16.53 -18.27
N LEU A 422 0.15 15.68 -19.12
CA LEU A 422 -0.41 15.35 -20.43
C LEU A 422 -1.76 14.65 -20.30
N ASN A 423 -1.88 13.67 -19.40
CA ASN A 423 -3.15 13.00 -19.13
C ASN A 423 -4.24 13.95 -18.63
N ALA A 424 -3.92 14.81 -17.67
CA ALA A 424 -4.87 15.80 -17.17
C ALA A 424 -5.34 16.74 -18.29
N ARG A 425 -4.41 17.19 -19.15
CA ARG A 425 -4.73 18.02 -20.32
C ARG A 425 -5.62 17.29 -21.31
N TRP A 426 -5.30 16.04 -21.64
CA TRP A 426 -6.07 15.24 -22.60
C TRP A 426 -7.49 14.94 -22.11
N SER A 427 -7.63 14.59 -20.82
CA SER A 427 -8.94 14.41 -20.18
C SER A 427 -9.78 15.68 -20.28
N LEU A 428 -9.19 16.83 -19.89
CA LEU A 428 -9.90 18.10 -19.93
C LEU A 428 -10.30 18.49 -21.37
N GLN A 429 -9.44 18.27 -22.36
CA GLN A 429 -9.76 18.53 -23.76
C GLN A 429 -10.93 17.67 -24.25
N LEU A 430 -10.97 16.39 -23.89
CA LEU A 430 -12.07 15.49 -24.24
C LEU A 430 -13.36 15.90 -23.54
N ASP A 431 -13.30 16.24 -22.25
CA ASP A 431 -14.46 16.68 -21.47
C ASP A 431 -15.05 17.98 -22.03
N VAL A 432 -14.20 18.96 -22.35
CA VAL A 432 -14.62 20.23 -22.96
C VAL A 432 -15.27 19.97 -24.33
N LEU A 433 -14.64 19.16 -25.19
CA LEU A 433 -15.20 18.85 -26.50
C LEU A 433 -16.54 18.12 -26.39
N CYS A 434 -16.66 17.15 -25.48
CA CYS A 434 -17.92 16.45 -25.23
C CYS A 434 -19.00 17.43 -24.77
N LYS A 435 -18.69 18.35 -23.84
CA LYS A 435 -19.64 19.38 -23.37
C LYS A 435 -20.07 20.33 -24.48
N GLU A 436 -19.15 20.74 -25.36
CA GLU A 436 -19.47 21.56 -26.53
C GLU A 436 -20.41 20.82 -27.51
N ARG A 437 -20.16 19.52 -27.76
CA ARG A 437 -21.06 18.70 -28.60
C ARG A 437 -22.43 18.50 -27.95
N GLU A 438 -22.49 18.25 -26.64
CA GLU A 438 -23.75 18.15 -25.89
C GLU A 438 -24.59 19.44 -26.02
N ALA A 439 -23.94 20.59 -25.92
CA ALA A 439 -24.61 21.88 -26.07
C ALA A 439 -25.11 22.14 -27.49
N ALA A 440 -24.38 21.67 -28.52
CA ALA A 440 -24.73 21.87 -29.92
C ALA A 440 -25.85 20.94 -30.40
N GLU A 441 -25.82 19.66 -30.00
CA GLU A 441 -26.74 18.62 -30.51
C GLU A 441 -27.89 18.31 -29.52
N GLY A 442 -27.80 18.79 -28.28
CA GLY A 442 -28.81 18.54 -27.24
C GLY A 442 -28.85 17.10 -26.71
N VAL A 443 -27.91 16.25 -27.12
CA VAL A 443 -27.80 14.84 -26.70
C VAL A 443 -26.58 14.64 -25.80
N LYS A 444 -26.68 13.79 -24.77
CA LYS A 444 -25.58 13.57 -23.80
C LYS A 444 -24.41 12.80 -24.40
N TYR A 445 -23.18 13.24 -24.19
CA TYR A 445 -21.97 12.53 -24.59
C TYR A 445 -21.41 11.79 -23.36
N GLY A 446 -20.93 10.56 -23.56
CA GLY A 446 -20.30 9.77 -22.50
C GLY A 446 -18.83 10.10 -22.32
N ALA A 447 -18.23 9.55 -21.26
CA ALA A 447 -16.80 9.71 -21.00
C ALA A 447 -15.98 8.99 -22.08
N VAL A 448 -14.97 9.68 -22.62
CA VAL A 448 -14.06 9.11 -23.63
C VAL A 448 -12.72 8.83 -22.97
N PRO A 449 -12.19 7.59 -23.05
CA PRO A 449 -10.89 7.28 -22.47
C PRO A 449 -9.77 8.01 -23.23
N THR A 450 -8.79 8.52 -22.50
CA THR A 450 -7.54 9.03 -23.08
C THR A 450 -6.73 7.89 -23.70
N PRO A 451 -5.81 8.18 -24.65
CA PRO A 451 -4.93 7.17 -25.23
C PRO A 451 -4.21 6.35 -24.15
N ALA A 452 -4.19 5.02 -24.32
CA ALA A 452 -3.55 4.11 -23.38
C ALA A 452 -2.02 4.23 -23.45
N TRP A 453 -1.39 4.38 -22.29
CA TRP A 453 0.07 4.39 -22.20
C TRP A 453 0.62 2.98 -22.42
N PRO A 454 1.71 2.83 -23.17
CA PRO A 454 2.35 1.52 -23.33
C PRO A 454 2.82 1.00 -21.97
N GLN A 455 2.32 -0.18 -21.59
CA GLN A 455 2.58 -0.82 -20.28
C GLN A 455 4.06 -1.19 -20.09
N GLU A 456 4.81 -1.39 -21.17
CA GLU A 456 6.20 -1.89 -21.19
C GLU A 456 7.27 -0.82 -20.92
N GLN A 457 6.93 0.47 -20.77
CA GLN A 457 7.93 1.52 -20.55
C GLN A 457 8.29 1.76 -19.07
N PHE A 458 7.65 1.04 -18.15
CA PHE A 458 7.75 1.20 -16.70
C PHE A 458 8.32 0.00 -15.94
N VAL A 459 8.65 -1.09 -16.65
CA VAL A 459 9.36 -2.22 -16.04
C VAL A 459 10.85 -1.98 -16.27
N LEU A 460 11.51 -1.45 -15.24
CA LEU A 460 12.94 -1.64 -15.06
C LEU A 460 13.10 -3.08 -14.58
N GLU A 461 13.42 -4.01 -15.48
CA GLU A 461 14.08 -5.26 -15.08
C GLU A 461 15.54 -4.99 -14.72
#